data_AF-A0A2V8ERK9-F1
#
_entry.id   AF-A0A2V8ERK9-F1
#
_cell.length_a   1.000
_cell.length_b   1.000
_cell.length_c   1.000
_cell.angle_alpha   90.00
_cell.angle_beta   90.00
_cell.angle_gamma   90.00
#
_symmetry.space_group_name_H-M   'P 1'
#
loop_
_entity.id
_entity.type
_entity.pdbx_description
1 polymer ?
#
loop_
_entity_poly.entity_id
_entity_poly.type
_entity_poly.pdbx_seq_one_letter_code
_entity_poly.pdbx_strand_id
1 'polypeptide(L)'
;MVRHTAGRSSTVFHGKTMPIRIRFAPIALSIASASVAACSTHGSANDPVPSKRMADRIQWTTNNLNVNTDRSYCYEDAELNCRRYGRLYTWESAQIGCRSLGDGWRLPTDNEWRQMAKHYGGVREDADDSGKAAYTALLIGGRSGFNALLGGDRNADDRLYTRLQAHGFYWTASESKPTSAWFYNFGQGGLSLNRHSDGDKQMAVSVRCVRD
;
A
#
# COMPACT_ATOMS: atom_id res chain seq x y z
N MET A 1 -65.60 -30.25 -24.51
CA MET A 1 -65.40 -29.16 -25.49
C MET A 1 -63.94 -29.22 -25.93
N VAL A 2 -63.71 -29.54 -27.22
CA VAL A 2 -62.49 -29.30 -28.06
C VAL A 2 -61.12 -29.75 -27.49
N ARG A 3 -60.62 -30.95 -27.87
CA ARG A 3 -59.60 -31.24 -28.92
C ARG A 3 -58.26 -30.50 -28.76
N HIS A 4 -57.14 -31.25 -28.68
CA HIS A 4 -56.11 -31.27 -29.73
C HIS A 4 -55.12 -32.42 -29.58
N THR A 5 -54.85 -33.06 -30.71
CA THR A 5 -53.96 -34.20 -30.98
C THR A 5 -52.59 -33.74 -31.49
N ALA A 6 -51.53 -34.49 -31.16
CA ALA A 6 -50.33 -34.77 -31.98
C ALA A 6 -49.42 -35.68 -31.12
N GLY A 7 -48.89 -36.84 -31.51
CA GLY A 7 -48.61 -37.40 -32.83
C GLY A 7 -47.13 -37.21 -33.16
N ARG A 8 -46.25 -38.17 -32.81
CA ARG A 8 -45.07 -38.45 -33.64
C ARG A 8 -44.46 -39.84 -33.43
N SER A 9 -44.22 -40.46 -34.58
CA SER A 9 -43.72 -41.80 -34.85
C SER A 9 -42.20 -41.89 -34.68
N SER A 10 -41.72 -42.93 -34.01
CA SER A 10 -40.30 -43.29 -33.98
C SER A 10 -39.96 -44.07 -35.25
N THR A 11 -39.08 -43.53 -36.09
CA THR A 11 -38.47 -44.26 -37.22
C THR A 11 -36.96 -44.36 -36.98
N VAL A 12 -36.48 -45.59 -36.91
CA VAL A 12 -35.07 -45.93 -36.75
C VAL A 12 -34.42 -45.94 -38.13
N PHE A 13 -33.45 -45.06 -38.37
CA PHE A 13 -32.62 -45.10 -39.57
C PHE A 13 -31.23 -45.67 -39.24
N HIS A 14 -30.91 -46.80 -39.86
CA HIS A 14 -29.56 -47.37 -39.91
C HIS A 14 -28.71 -46.60 -40.91
N GLY A 15 -27.72 -45.83 -40.43
CA GLY A 15 -26.71 -45.16 -41.24
C GLY A 15 -25.35 -45.87 -41.13
N LYS A 16 -24.87 -46.43 -42.24
CA LYS A 16 -23.56 -47.09 -42.39
C LYS A 16 -22.42 -46.08 -42.16
N THR A 17 -21.42 -46.47 -41.37
CA THR A 17 -20.19 -45.70 -41.12
C THR A 17 -19.16 -45.95 -42.24
N MET A 18 -18.63 -44.87 -42.82
CA MET A 18 -17.39 -44.89 -43.62
C MET A 18 -16.29 -44.14 -42.84
N PRO A 19 -15.04 -44.63 -42.82
CA PRO A 19 -13.97 -43.98 -42.08
C PRO A 19 -13.38 -42.80 -42.87
N ILE A 20 -13.38 -41.61 -42.26
CA ILE A 20 -12.66 -40.43 -42.75
C ILE A 20 -11.18 -40.59 -42.37
N ARG A 21 -10.28 -40.58 -43.36
CA ARG A 21 -8.83 -40.53 -43.14
C ARG A 21 -8.39 -39.08 -42.93
N ILE A 22 -8.12 -38.70 -41.68
CA ILE A 22 -7.54 -37.40 -41.32
C ILE A 22 -6.01 -37.52 -41.42
N ARG A 23 -5.39 -36.71 -42.28
CA ARG A 23 -3.92 -36.57 -42.32
C ARG A 23 -3.51 -35.54 -41.27
N PHE A 24 -2.71 -35.96 -40.29
CA PHE A 24 -2.08 -35.06 -39.32
C PHE A 24 -0.79 -34.49 -39.91
N ALA A 25 -0.72 -33.17 -40.05
CA ALA A 25 0.54 -32.46 -40.22
C ALA A 25 1.09 -32.08 -38.83
N PRO A 26 2.37 -32.31 -38.52
CA PRO A 26 2.92 -31.96 -37.22
C PRO A 26 3.07 -30.43 -37.12
N ILE A 27 2.35 -29.82 -36.20
CA ILE A 27 2.59 -28.42 -35.81
C ILE A 27 3.74 -28.45 -34.81
N ALA A 28 4.90 -27.96 -35.23
CA ALA A 28 6.03 -27.74 -34.34
C ALA A 28 5.66 -26.63 -33.35
N LEU A 29 5.52 -26.99 -32.06
CA LEU A 29 5.25 -26.06 -30.99
C LEU A 29 6.58 -25.43 -30.55
N SER A 30 6.93 -24.29 -31.13
CA SER A 30 8.06 -23.49 -30.68
C SER A 30 7.74 -22.89 -29.31
N ILE A 31 8.31 -23.46 -28.25
CA ILE A 31 8.23 -22.89 -26.91
C ILE A 31 9.20 -21.70 -26.88
N ALA A 32 8.68 -20.49 -27.12
CA ALA A 32 9.42 -19.27 -26.84
C ALA A 32 9.49 -19.11 -25.31
N SER A 33 10.65 -19.42 -24.74
CA SER A 33 10.96 -19.09 -23.35
C SER A 33 11.04 -17.57 -23.22
N ALA A 34 9.92 -16.94 -22.85
CA ALA A 34 9.92 -15.55 -22.43
C ALA A 34 10.61 -15.47 -21.07
N SER A 35 11.90 -15.12 -21.07
CA SER A 35 12.60 -14.73 -19.85
C SER A 35 11.90 -13.51 -19.27
N VAL A 36 11.15 -13.72 -18.19
CA VAL A 36 10.62 -12.61 -17.38
C VAL A 36 11.84 -11.94 -16.75
N ALA A 37 12.28 -10.83 -17.33
CA ALA A 37 13.24 -9.97 -16.67
C ALA A 37 12.59 -9.51 -15.37
N ALA A 38 13.01 -10.09 -14.24
CA ALA A 38 12.70 -9.55 -12.94
C ALA A 38 13.30 -8.14 -12.92
N CYS A 39 12.46 -7.12 -13.06
CA CYS A 39 12.87 -5.74 -12.86
C CYS A 39 13.10 -5.58 -11.35
N SER A 40 14.28 -5.99 -10.90
CA SER A 40 14.81 -5.64 -9.60
C SER A 40 15.03 -4.14 -9.62
N THR A 41 14.06 -3.36 -9.17
CA THR A 41 14.30 -1.96 -8.78
C THR A 41 15.03 -1.98 -7.45
N HIS A 42 16.29 -2.41 -7.46
CA HIS A 42 17.24 -1.96 -6.45
C HIS A 42 17.49 -0.50 -6.82
N GLY A 43 16.77 0.42 -6.16
CA GLY A 43 17.00 1.84 -6.32
C GLY A 43 18.48 2.11 -6.06
N SER A 44 19.16 2.65 -7.06
CA SER A 44 20.54 3.07 -6.91
C SER A 44 20.59 4.18 -5.86
N ALA A 45 21.70 4.29 -5.13
CA ALA A 45 21.92 5.40 -4.19
C ALA A 45 21.84 6.80 -4.85
N ASN A 46 21.76 6.86 -6.19
CA ASN A 46 21.64 8.07 -6.99
C ASN A 46 20.25 8.30 -7.59
N ASP A 47 19.28 7.40 -7.40
CA ASP A 47 17.92 7.64 -7.90
C ASP A 47 17.25 8.76 -7.08
N PRO A 48 16.62 9.75 -7.73
CA PRO A 48 15.95 10.82 -7.01
C PRO A 48 14.86 10.26 -6.10
N VAL A 49 14.89 10.61 -4.80
CA VAL A 49 13.85 10.25 -3.84
C VAL A 49 12.50 10.83 -4.30
N PRO A 50 11.48 9.99 -4.62
CA PRO A 50 10.17 10.47 -5.02
C PRO A 50 9.58 11.36 -3.94
N SER A 51 9.42 12.65 -4.26
CA SER A 51 9.03 13.65 -3.28
C SER A 51 8.34 14.86 -3.92
N LYS A 52 7.62 15.62 -3.10
CA LYS A 52 6.86 16.80 -3.52
C LYS A 52 6.87 17.85 -2.41
N ARG A 53 6.98 19.13 -2.78
CA ARG A 53 6.72 20.24 -1.86
C ARG A 53 5.20 20.35 -1.63
N MET A 54 4.76 20.09 -0.40
CA MET A 54 3.34 20.07 -0.05
C MET A 54 2.83 21.47 0.31
N ALA A 55 1.55 21.60 0.66
CA ALA A 55 0.91 22.89 0.92
C ALA A 55 1.50 23.66 2.13
N ASP A 56 2.13 22.94 3.05
CA ASP A 56 2.92 23.48 4.17
C ASP A 56 4.29 24.04 3.75
N ARG A 57 4.64 23.91 2.45
CA ARG A 57 5.92 24.28 1.84
C ARG A 57 7.10 23.39 2.25
N ILE A 58 6.88 22.25 2.91
CA ILE A 58 7.93 21.27 3.23
C ILE A 58 8.03 20.24 2.09
N GLN A 59 9.22 19.73 1.80
CA GLN A 59 9.40 18.63 0.84
C GLN A 59 9.09 17.30 1.53
N TRP A 60 8.03 16.60 1.11
CA TRP A 60 7.64 15.29 1.65
C TRP A 60 7.91 14.18 0.64
N THR A 61 8.30 12.98 1.12
CA THR A 61 8.33 11.79 0.26
C THR A 61 6.93 11.38 -0.18
N THR A 62 6.75 11.10 -1.47
CA THR A 62 5.45 10.71 -2.06
C THR A 62 5.24 9.20 -2.16
N ASN A 63 6.28 8.42 -1.87
CA ASN A 63 6.19 6.99 -1.56
C ASN A 63 6.50 6.74 -0.09
N ASN A 64 5.99 5.63 0.46
CA ASN A 64 6.44 5.14 1.76
C ASN A 64 7.93 4.77 1.68
N LEU A 65 8.67 5.01 2.78
CA LEU A 65 10.06 4.60 2.87
C LEU A 65 10.20 3.09 2.63
N ASN A 66 11.20 2.70 1.85
CA ASN A 66 11.47 1.30 1.51
C ASN A 66 12.98 0.98 1.58
N VAL A 67 13.68 1.58 2.53
CA VAL A 67 15.10 1.29 2.83
C VAL A 67 15.19 0.16 3.85
N ASN A 68 15.97 -0.87 3.55
CA ASN A 68 16.21 -1.95 4.50
C ASN A 68 17.13 -1.49 5.63
N THR A 69 16.58 -1.41 6.84
CA THR A 69 17.29 -1.12 8.09
C THR A 69 17.00 -2.21 9.12
N ASP A 70 17.82 -2.29 10.16
CA ASP A 70 17.50 -3.13 11.32
C ASP A 70 16.13 -2.75 11.88
N ARG A 71 15.32 -3.76 12.21
CA ARG A 71 13.93 -3.59 12.69
C ARG A 71 13.01 -2.85 11.72
N SER A 72 13.24 -3.04 10.42
CA SER A 72 12.29 -2.75 9.36
C SER A 72 11.78 -4.04 8.72
N TYR A 73 10.52 -4.07 8.30
CA TYR A 73 9.84 -5.29 7.88
C TYR A 73 9.00 -5.04 6.62
N CYS A 74 8.94 -6.03 5.74
CA CYS A 74 7.85 -6.10 4.77
C CYS A 74 6.60 -6.62 5.49
N TYR A 75 5.42 -6.15 5.11
CA TYR A 75 4.19 -6.79 5.60
C TYR A 75 4.20 -8.28 5.24
N GLU A 76 3.92 -9.16 6.22
CA GLU A 76 4.03 -10.63 6.10
C GLU A 76 5.43 -11.13 5.68
N ASP A 77 6.47 -10.33 5.92
CA ASP A 77 7.86 -10.62 5.49
C ASP A 77 7.99 -10.89 3.98
N ALA A 78 7.02 -10.41 3.18
CA ALA A 78 6.97 -10.63 1.75
C ALA A 78 7.50 -9.42 0.97
N GLU A 79 8.57 -9.59 0.20
CA GLU A 79 9.20 -8.51 -0.59
C GLU A 79 8.23 -7.82 -1.57
N LEU A 80 7.22 -8.55 -2.07
CA LEU A 80 6.17 -7.95 -2.90
C LEU A 80 5.36 -6.89 -2.14
N ASN A 81 5.14 -7.08 -0.84
CA ASN A 81 4.44 -6.10 -0.01
C ASN A 81 5.33 -4.88 0.28
N CYS A 82 6.65 -5.05 0.43
CA CYS A 82 7.58 -3.92 0.47
C CYS A 82 7.50 -3.05 -0.80
N ARG A 83 7.50 -3.68 -1.98
CA ARG A 83 7.37 -2.95 -3.25
C ARG A 83 6.03 -2.23 -3.39
N ARG A 84 4.96 -2.78 -2.83
CA ARG A 84 3.60 -2.22 -2.94
C ARG A 84 3.29 -1.15 -1.89
N TYR A 85 3.70 -1.36 -0.65
CA TYR A 85 3.31 -0.57 0.51
C TYR A 85 4.47 0.17 1.19
N GLY A 86 5.71 -0.07 0.76
CA GLY A 86 6.90 0.28 1.53
C GLY A 86 7.12 -0.66 2.72
N ARG A 87 8.16 -0.35 3.49
CA ARG A 87 8.48 -1.08 4.73
C ARG A 87 7.76 -0.49 5.94
N LEU A 88 7.58 -1.33 6.93
CA LEU A 88 7.15 -0.97 8.28
C LEU A 88 8.39 -0.85 9.17
N TYR A 89 8.47 0.20 9.97
CA TYR A 89 9.63 0.53 10.79
C TYR A 89 9.24 0.71 12.25
N THR A 90 10.05 0.18 13.17
CA THR A 90 10.01 0.67 14.55
C THR A 90 10.40 2.14 14.60
N TRP A 91 10.07 2.83 15.69
CA TRP A 91 10.26 4.28 15.77
C TRP A 91 11.73 4.71 15.63
N GLU A 92 12.65 3.95 16.22
CA GLU A 92 14.10 4.15 16.06
C GLU A 92 14.54 3.90 14.60
N SER A 93 14.06 2.80 14.01
CA SER A 93 14.39 2.41 12.63
C SER A 93 13.86 3.42 11.61
N ALA A 94 12.71 4.05 11.87
CA ALA A 94 12.13 5.09 11.04
C ALA A 94 13.04 6.33 10.93
N GLN A 95 13.65 6.73 12.05
CA GLN A 95 14.58 7.86 12.07
C GLN A 95 15.86 7.56 11.31
N ILE A 96 16.42 6.36 11.50
CA ILE A 96 17.60 5.88 10.77
C ILE A 96 17.29 5.83 9.27
N GLY A 97 16.16 5.24 8.92
CA GLY A 97 15.69 5.09 7.55
C GLY A 97 15.56 6.43 6.83
N CYS A 98 14.94 7.45 7.43
CA CYS A 98 14.87 8.76 6.79
C CYS A 98 16.24 9.42 6.62
N ARG A 99 17.14 9.34 7.61
CA ARG A 99 18.51 9.91 7.48
C ARG A 99 19.33 9.22 6.39
N SER A 100 19.05 7.95 6.12
CA SER A 100 19.76 7.18 5.07
C SER A 100 19.43 7.65 3.65
N LEU A 101 18.39 8.47 3.45
CA LEU A 101 18.06 9.07 2.15
C LEU A 101 19.03 10.19 1.73
N GLY A 102 20.01 10.52 2.56
CA GLY A 102 21.00 11.57 2.33
C GLY A 102 20.65 12.90 3.00
N ASP A 103 21.47 13.91 2.74
CA ASP A 103 21.49 15.14 3.51
C ASP A 103 20.14 15.86 3.56
N GLY A 104 19.75 16.25 4.78
CA GLY A 104 18.53 16.99 5.09
C GLY A 104 17.27 16.14 5.24
N TRP A 105 17.28 14.87 4.83
CA TRP A 105 16.12 14.00 5.04
C TRP A 105 16.01 13.53 6.49
N ARG A 106 14.81 13.68 7.05
CA ARG A 106 14.49 13.28 8.42
C ARG A 106 13.05 12.82 8.55
N LEU A 107 12.77 12.15 9.67
CA LEU A 107 11.39 11.85 10.04
C LEU A 107 10.69 13.18 10.43
N PRO A 108 9.47 13.44 9.95
CA PRO A 108 8.72 14.66 10.27
C PRO A 108 8.35 14.69 11.74
N THR A 109 8.41 15.86 12.35
CA THR A 109 7.82 16.10 13.67
C THR A 109 6.30 16.03 13.59
N ASP A 110 5.66 15.83 14.74
CA ASP A 110 4.22 15.89 14.84
C ASP A 110 3.64 17.24 14.41
N ASN A 111 4.32 18.34 14.73
CA ASN A 111 3.87 19.68 14.34
C ASN A 111 3.86 19.87 12.82
N GLU A 112 4.86 19.35 12.11
CA GLU A 112 4.91 19.41 10.64
C GLU A 112 3.79 18.58 10.01
N TRP A 113 3.59 17.36 10.51
CA TRP A 113 2.47 16.50 10.09
C TRP A 113 1.11 17.18 10.32
N ARG A 114 0.92 17.80 11.49
CA ARG A 114 -0.33 18.48 11.85
C ARG A 114 -0.59 19.68 10.94
N GLN A 115 0.45 20.49 10.68
CA GLN A 115 0.36 21.63 9.76
C GLN A 115 0.05 21.18 8.33
N MET A 116 0.72 20.15 7.83
CA MET A 116 0.45 19.55 6.53
C MET A 116 -1.02 19.11 6.44
N ALA A 117 -1.52 18.35 7.42
CA ALA A 117 -2.89 17.88 7.46
C ALA A 117 -3.91 19.04 7.49
N LYS A 118 -3.62 20.12 8.23
CA LYS A 118 -4.48 21.30 8.35
C LYS A 118 -4.77 21.97 7.01
N HIS A 119 -3.80 22.02 6.10
CA HIS A 119 -4.02 22.53 4.74
C HIS A 119 -5.00 21.69 3.90
N TYR A 120 -5.27 20.45 4.31
CA TYR A 120 -6.17 19.53 3.63
C TYR A 120 -7.47 19.25 4.39
N GLY A 121 -7.72 19.94 5.49
CA GLY A 121 -8.95 19.83 6.29
C GLY A 121 -8.71 19.55 7.77
N GLY A 122 -7.51 19.11 8.15
CA GLY A 122 -7.15 18.82 9.53
C GLY A 122 -7.38 17.37 9.96
N VAL A 123 -6.79 17.01 11.09
CA VAL A 123 -7.00 15.72 11.76
C VAL A 123 -8.34 15.71 12.47
N ARG A 124 -8.83 14.52 12.84
CA ARG A 124 -10.13 14.30 13.49
C ARG A 124 -10.42 15.23 14.67
N GLU A 125 -9.42 15.48 15.51
CA GLU A 125 -9.54 16.33 16.70
C GLU A 125 -9.63 17.83 16.39
N ASP A 126 -9.14 18.27 15.23
CA ASP A 126 -9.04 19.68 14.84
C ASP A 126 -10.10 20.10 13.81
N ALA A 127 -10.76 19.14 13.17
CA ALA A 127 -11.58 19.34 11.98
C ALA A 127 -13.08 19.17 12.26
N ASP A 128 -13.90 20.09 11.77
CA ASP A 128 -15.36 20.04 11.89
C ASP A 128 -15.97 18.77 11.27
N ASP A 129 -15.33 18.25 10.21
CA ASP A 129 -15.77 17.04 9.51
C ASP A 129 -15.19 15.74 10.09
N SER A 130 -14.56 15.82 11.27
CA SER A 130 -13.88 14.70 11.91
C SER A 130 -12.74 14.09 11.09
N GLY A 131 -12.04 14.92 10.29
CA GLY A 131 -10.82 14.57 9.57
C GLY A 131 -11.06 13.89 8.22
N LYS A 132 -12.26 14.00 7.65
CA LYS A 132 -12.67 13.32 6.42
C LYS A 132 -12.08 13.95 5.16
N ALA A 133 -12.02 15.28 5.11
CA ALA A 133 -11.41 16.01 4.01
C ALA A 133 -9.92 15.69 3.90
N ALA A 134 -9.20 15.68 5.03
CA ALA A 134 -7.78 15.36 5.05
C ALA A 134 -7.53 13.90 4.66
N TYR A 135 -8.32 12.95 5.20
CA TYR A 135 -8.25 11.55 4.79
C TYR A 135 -8.36 11.41 3.28
N THR A 136 -9.40 11.98 2.67
CA THR A 136 -9.69 11.88 1.24
C THR A 136 -8.61 12.55 0.40
N ALA A 137 -8.13 13.72 0.82
CA ALA A 137 -7.14 14.48 0.05
C ALA A 137 -5.76 13.84 0.07
N LEU A 138 -5.35 13.21 1.18
CA LEU A 138 -4.00 12.69 1.41
C LEU A 138 -3.82 11.21 1.02
N LEU A 139 -4.91 10.43 0.96
CA LEU A 139 -4.86 9.05 0.48
C LEU A 139 -4.40 8.96 -0.98
N ILE A 140 -3.89 7.80 -1.40
CA ILE A 140 -3.61 7.50 -2.81
C ILE A 140 -4.84 7.78 -3.69
N GLY A 141 -4.61 8.49 -4.80
CA GLY A 141 -5.68 8.98 -5.69
C GLY A 141 -6.34 10.29 -5.23
N GLY A 142 -6.02 10.76 -4.02
CA GLY A 142 -6.45 12.05 -3.51
C GLY A 142 -5.74 13.24 -4.18
N ARG A 143 -6.34 14.43 -4.06
CA ARG A 143 -5.89 15.66 -4.73
C ARG A 143 -4.52 16.19 -4.29
N SER A 144 -3.98 15.73 -3.16
CA SER A 144 -2.73 16.28 -2.60
C SER A 144 -1.48 15.78 -3.32
N GLY A 145 -1.51 14.57 -3.89
CA GLY A 145 -0.31 13.86 -4.35
C GLY A 145 0.59 13.33 -3.23
N PHE A 146 0.13 13.33 -1.97
CA PHE A 146 0.83 12.71 -0.85
C PHE A 146 0.86 11.17 -0.97
N ASN A 147 -0.22 10.60 -1.52
CA ASN A 147 -0.37 9.18 -1.81
C ASN A 147 -0.19 8.28 -0.59
N ALA A 148 -0.84 8.58 0.53
CA ALA A 148 -0.86 7.68 1.68
C ALA A 148 -1.46 6.31 1.29
N LEU A 149 -0.79 5.25 1.75
CA LEU A 149 -1.20 3.87 1.59
C LEU A 149 -1.69 3.30 2.93
N LEU A 150 -2.64 2.36 2.86
CA LEU A 150 -3.15 1.61 4.00
C LEU A 150 -2.31 0.34 4.19
N GLY A 151 -1.06 0.52 4.61
CA GLY A 151 -0.05 -0.53 4.72
C GLY A 151 -0.15 -1.44 5.95
N GLY A 152 -1.13 -1.20 6.83
CA GLY A 152 -1.23 -1.89 8.10
C GLY A 152 -0.05 -1.61 9.03
N ASP A 153 0.23 -2.56 9.91
CA ASP A 153 1.26 -2.47 10.94
C ASP A 153 1.72 -3.86 11.37
N ARG A 154 2.76 -3.86 12.20
CA ARG A 154 3.26 -5.04 12.90
C ARG A 154 3.36 -4.75 14.39
N ASN A 155 2.71 -5.56 15.20
CA ASN A 155 2.76 -5.44 16.65
C ASN A 155 4.15 -5.81 17.20
N ALA A 156 4.51 -5.18 18.33
CA ALA A 156 5.79 -5.42 19.01
C ALA A 156 5.84 -6.80 19.67
N ASP A 157 4.77 -7.16 20.38
CA ASP A 157 4.72 -8.29 21.31
C ASP A 157 4.65 -9.64 20.59
N ASP A 158 3.57 -9.85 19.84
CA ASP A 158 3.28 -11.10 19.14
C ASP A 158 3.90 -11.16 17.73
N ARG A 159 4.46 -10.04 17.26
CA ARG A 159 5.07 -9.87 15.93
C ARG A 159 4.10 -10.09 14.77
N LEU A 160 2.80 -10.04 15.04
CA LEU A 160 1.77 -10.24 14.03
C LEU A 160 1.59 -8.99 13.17
N TYR A 161 1.37 -9.25 11.89
CA TYR A 161 0.95 -8.25 10.92
C TYR A 161 -0.57 -8.13 10.94
N THR A 162 -1.10 -6.91 10.97
CA THR A 162 -2.55 -6.71 11.02
C THR A 162 -2.97 -5.45 10.24
N ARG A 163 -4.27 -5.27 10.07
CA ARG A 163 -4.91 -4.05 9.54
C ARG A 163 -4.47 -3.61 8.13
N LEU A 164 -3.85 -4.49 7.33
CA LEU A 164 -3.55 -4.20 5.92
C LEU A 164 -4.83 -3.79 5.19
N GLN A 165 -4.73 -2.75 4.36
CA GLN A 165 -5.83 -2.11 3.64
C GLN A 165 -6.92 -1.46 4.50
N ALA A 166 -7.01 -1.75 5.80
CA ALA A 166 -7.94 -1.08 6.71
C ALA A 166 -7.34 0.19 7.34
N HIS A 167 -6.04 0.19 7.61
CA HIS A 167 -5.33 1.29 8.25
C HIS A 167 -3.99 1.62 7.58
N GLY A 168 -3.65 2.91 7.57
CA GLY A 168 -2.33 3.42 7.22
C GLY A 168 -1.76 4.20 8.38
N PHE A 169 -0.74 3.66 9.04
CA PHE A 169 -0.11 4.28 10.20
C PHE A 169 1.24 4.92 9.82
N TYR A 170 1.50 6.12 10.33
CA TYR A 170 2.67 6.91 9.98
C TYR A 170 3.36 7.49 11.20
N TRP A 171 4.62 7.14 11.39
CA TRP A 171 5.42 7.70 12.48
C TRP A 171 5.68 9.20 12.31
N THR A 172 5.85 9.86 13.45
CA THR A 172 6.51 11.17 13.57
C THR A 172 7.79 11.02 14.40
N ALA A 173 8.70 11.98 14.33
CA ALA A 173 9.89 12.09 15.18
C ALA A 173 9.58 12.61 16.59
N SER A 174 8.33 12.98 16.87
CA SER A 174 7.96 13.55 18.16
C SER A 174 7.68 12.46 19.16
N GLU A 175 8.57 12.34 20.15
CA GLU A 175 8.35 11.52 21.33
C GLU A 175 7.20 12.10 22.18
N SER A 176 6.36 11.23 22.73
CA SER A 176 5.30 11.60 23.68
C SER A 176 5.63 11.12 25.10
N LYS A 177 6.26 9.94 25.22
CA LYS A 177 6.71 9.29 26.45
C LYS A 177 7.98 8.47 26.15
N PRO A 178 8.74 8.02 27.16
CA PRO A 178 9.94 7.21 26.92
C PRO A 178 9.70 6.00 25.99
N THR A 179 8.55 5.33 26.13
CA THR A 179 8.16 4.16 25.34
C THR A 179 7.18 4.46 24.20
N SER A 180 6.74 5.72 24.02
CA SER A 180 5.70 6.05 23.05
C SER A 180 6.03 7.29 22.21
N ALA A 181 5.49 7.35 21.00
CA ALA A 181 5.65 8.47 20.10
C ALA A 181 4.33 8.84 19.41
N TRP A 182 4.29 10.05 18.85
CA TRP A 182 3.16 10.50 18.05
C TRP A 182 3.15 9.80 16.69
N PHE A 183 1.95 9.40 16.25
CA PHE A 183 1.71 8.82 14.93
C PHE A 183 0.35 9.22 14.37
N TYR A 184 0.21 9.09 13.05
CA TYR A 184 -0.99 9.41 12.30
C TYR A 184 -1.62 8.13 11.76
N ASN A 185 -2.96 8.07 11.72
CA ASN A 185 -3.72 6.90 11.34
C ASN A 185 -4.83 7.26 10.34
N PHE A 186 -4.65 6.81 9.10
CA PHE A 186 -5.69 6.80 8.08
C PHE A 186 -6.60 5.58 8.32
N GLY A 187 -7.76 5.79 8.95
CA GLY A 187 -8.69 4.71 9.26
C GLY A 187 -9.81 4.60 8.22
N GLN A 188 -9.85 3.51 7.46
CA GLN A 188 -10.85 3.31 6.40
C GLN A 188 -12.29 3.26 6.93
N GLY A 189 -12.52 2.59 8.06
CA GLY A 189 -13.88 2.42 8.62
C GLY A 189 -14.56 3.74 8.98
N GLY A 190 -13.79 4.74 9.43
CA GLY A 190 -14.28 6.08 9.74
C GLY A 190 -14.06 7.12 8.64
N LEU A 191 -13.32 6.76 7.58
CA LEU A 191 -12.78 7.67 6.58
C LEU A 191 -12.08 8.89 7.21
N SER A 192 -11.37 8.68 8.31
CA SER A 192 -10.79 9.76 9.11
C SER A 192 -9.28 9.68 9.18
N LEU A 193 -8.65 10.86 9.14
CA LEU A 193 -7.26 11.01 9.54
C LEU A 193 -7.21 11.30 11.05
N ASN A 194 -6.64 10.38 11.81
CA ASN A 194 -6.53 10.47 13.27
C ASN A 194 -5.08 10.72 13.67
N ARG A 195 -4.90 11.30 14.86
CA ARG A 195 -3.62 11.60 15.48
C ARG A 195 -3.61 10.97 16.87
N HIS A 196 -2.51 10.34 17.22
CA HIS A 196 -2.39 9.53 18.43
C HIS A 196 -1.02 9.73 19.07
N SER A 197 -0.95 9.76 20.40
CA SER A 197 0.30 9.94 21.16
C SER A 197 0.80 8.67 21.84
N ASP A 198 0.05 7.58 21.76
CA ASP A 198 0.24 6.35 22.51
C ASP A 198 0.91 5.24 21.69
N GLY A 199 1.50 5.57 20.53
CA GLY A 199 2.13 4.59 19.66
C GLY A 199 3.36 3.98 20.32
N ASP A 200 3.34 2.67 20.57
CA ASP A 200 4.48 1.94 21.12
C ASP A 200 5.67 2.01 20.16
N LYS A 201 6.81 2.52 20.61
CA LYS A 201 8.01 2.66 19.77
C LYS A 201 8.54 1.33 19.21
N GLN A 202 8.14 0.19 19.77
CA GLN A 202 8.50 -1.15 19.30
C GLN A 202 7.54 -1.69 18.23
N MET A 203 6.36 -1.11 18.02
CA MET A 203 5.50 -1.46 16.89
C MET A 203 6.10 -0.95 15.58
N ALA A 204 5.84 -1.61 14.46
CA ALA A 204 6.34 -1.19 13.16
C ALA A 204 5.22 -0.65 12.27
N VAL A 205 5.39 0.58 11.77
CA VAL A 205 4.43 1.24 10.87
C VAL A 205 5.12 1.96 9.71
N SER A 206 4.34 2.46 8.75
CA SER A 206 4.88 3.14 7.57
C SER A 206 5.58 4.45 7.93
N VAL A 207 6.45 4.90 7.03
CA VAL A 207 7.26 6.11 7.22
C VAL A 207 7.17 7.01 6.00
N ARG A 208 7.04 8.31 6.27
CA ARG A 208 7.25 9.40 5.32
C ARG A 208 8.37 10.26 5.86
N CYS A 209 9.23 10.74 4.98
CA CYS A 209 10.35 11.60 5.35
C CYS A 209 10.12 13.01 4.81
N VAL A 210 10.73 13.98 5.48
CA VAL A 210 10.71 15.39 5.09
C VAL A 210 12.11 15.94 4.94
N ARG A 211 12.21 17.00 4.14
CA ARG A 211 13.39 17.83 3.97
C ARG A 211 12.94 19.28 3.78
N ASP A 212 13.71 20.22 4.32
CA ASP A 212 13.46 21.66 4.16
C ASP A 212 13.92 22.18 2.78
#